data_AF-A0A836TNZ9-F1
#
_entry.id   AF-A0A836TNZ9-F1
#
_cell.length_a   1.000
_cell.length_b   1.000
_cell.length_c   1.000
_cell.angle_alpha   90.00
_cell.angle_beta   90.00
_cell.angle_gamma   90.00
#
_symmetry.space_group_name_H-M   'P 1'
#
loop_
_entity.id
_entity.type
_entity.pdbx_description
1 polymer ?
#
loop_
_entity_poly.entity_id
_entity_poly.type
_entity_poly.pdbx_seq_one_letter_code
_entity_poly.pdbx_strand_id
1 'polypeptide(L)'
;MADSDTLYARLGGYDGFAAVAGELLPRLMADPLLGRFWQNRGSDGVNREKQLLIDFLSASAGGPLLYTGRDMSTTHQGMGINDEDWQAFTGHLIATVDKYELPERERGEVLAFIENLRTEVVDG
;
A
#
# COMPACT_ATOMS: atom_id res chain seq x y z
N MET A 1 -12.83 -20.83 0.38
CA MET A 1 -12.70 -20.66 1.85
C MET A 1 -11.45 -19.84 2.05
N ALA A 2 -11.53 -18.67 2.70
CA ALA A 2 -10.32 -17.98 3.11
C ALA A 2 -9.60 -18.88 4.11
N ASP A 3 -8.42 -19.35 3.74
CA ASP A 3 -7.61 -20.17 4.62
C ASP A 3 -7.22 -19.30 5.82
N SER A 4 -7.53 -19.74 7.03
CA SER A 4 -7.30 -18.99 8.27
C SER A 4 -5.82 -18.73 8.54
N ASP A 5 -4.94 -19.38 7.78
CA ASP A 5 -3.48 -19.21 7.82
C ASP A 5 -2.97 -18.05 6.94
N THR A 6 -3.82 -17.43 6.13
CA THR A 6 -3.42 -16.30 5.27
C THR A 6 -3.10 -15.05 6.08
N LEU A 7 -2.14 -14.25 5.60
CA LEU A 7 -1.87 -12.92 6.15
C LEU A 7 -3.14 -12.07 6.13
N TYR A 8 -3.96 -12.21 5.09
CA TYR A 8 -5.25 -11.54 4.97
C TYR A 8 -6.18 -11.82 6.17
N ALA A 9 -6.38 -13.09 6.51
CA ALA A 9 -7.24 -13.47 7.62
C ALA A 9 -6.69 -12.96 8.96
N ARG A 10 -5.38 -13.06 9.17
CA ARG A 10 -4.70 -12.63 10.41
C ARG A 10 -4.73 -11.12 10.63
N LEU A 11 -4.73 -10.34 9.54
CA LEU A 11 -4.81 -8.87 9.58
C LEU A 11 -6.24 -8.32 9.61
N GLY A 12 -7.24 -9.16 9.92
CA GLY A 12 -8.63 -8.72 10.06
C GLY A 12 -9.40 -8.66 8.73
N GLY A 13 -8.88 -9.30 7.69
CA GLY A 13 -9.51 -9.33 6.37
C GLY A 13 -9.66 -7.93 5.76
N TYR A 14 -10.68 -7.78 4.92
CA TYR A 14 -10.88 -6.57 4.12
C TYR A 14 -10.93 -5.29 4.97
N ASP A 15 -11.60 -5.32 6.12
CA ASP A 15 -11.73 -4.16 6.99
C ASP A 15 -10.38 -3.70 7.55
N GLY A 16 -9.48 -4.64 7.85
CA GLY A 16 -8.11 -4.34 8.27
C GLY A 16 -7.32 -3.61 7.18
N PHE A 17 -7.37 -4.10 5.93
CA PHE A 17 -6.70 -3.43 4.80
C PHE A 17 -7.35 -2.09 4.44
N ALA A 18 -8.67 -1.98 4.55
CA ALA A 18 -9.39 -0.72 4.37
C ALA A 18 -8.96 0.33 5.41
N ALA A 19 -8.77 -0.08 6.67
CA ALA A 19 -8.26 0.77 7.73
C ALA A 19 -6.80 1.21 7.47
N VAL A 20 -5.93 0.28 7.07
CA VAL A 20 -4.53 0.58 6.71
C VAL A 20 -4.46 1.56 5.55
N ALA A 21 -5.17 1.31 4.44
CA ALA A 21 -5.20 2.21 3.29
C ALA A 21 -5.81 3.58 3.64
N GLY A 22 -6.81 3.59 4.54
CA GLY A 22 -7.43 4.81 5.05
C GLY A 22 -6.51 5.66 5.92
N GLU A 23 -5.52 5.05 6.58
CA GLU A 23 -4.51 5.75 7.38
C GLU A 23 -3.30 6.16 6.53
N LEU A 24 -2.82 5.26 5.67
CA LEU A 24 -1.60 5.45 4.91
C LEU A 24 -1.76 6.54 3.85
N LEU A 25 -2.80 6.48 3.01
CA LEU A 25 -2.93 7.37 1.87
C LEU A 25 -2.96 8.86 2.28
N PRO A 26 -3.74 9.28 3.31
CA PRO A 26 -3.69 10.66 3.79
C PRO A 26 -2.31 11.10 4.30
N ARG A 27 -1.54 10.19 4.93
CA ARG A 27 -0.17 10.49 5.40
C ARG A 27 0.76 10.77 4.23
N LEU A 28 0.70 9.93 3.19
CA LEU A 28 1.48 10.11 1.97
C LEU A 28 1.12 11.42 1.25
N MET A 29 -0.17 11.73 1.14
CA MET A 29 -0.63 12.96 0.50
C MET A 29 -0.25 14.23 1.27
N ALA A 30 -0.13 14.15 2.59
CA ALA A 30 0.26 15.27 3.45
C ALA A 30 1.78 15.46 3.57
N ASP A 31 2.57 14.50 3.10
CA ASP A 31 4.03 14.56 3.17
C ASP A 31 4.59 15.63 2.21
N PRO A 32 5.52 16.49 2.65
CA PRO A 32 6.08 17.56 1.80
C PRO A 32 6.82 17.07 0.56
N LEU A 33 7.43 15.89 0.62
CA LEU A 33 8.09 15.26 -0.52
C LEU A 33 7.04 14.58 -1.40
N LEU A 34 6.25 13.67 -0.84
CA LEU A 34 5.37 12.78 -1.62
C LEU A 34 4.09 13.45 -2.13
N GLY A 35 3.57 14.46 -1.43
CA GLY A 35 2.30 15.11 -1.76
C GLY A 35 2.22 15.64 -3.19
N ARG A 36 3.37 15.90 -3.83
CA ARG A 36 3.47 16.28 -5.25
C ARG A 36 2.78 15.31 -6.22
N PHE A 37 2.74 14.01 -5.92
CA PHE A 37 2.08 13.01 -6.78
C PHE A 37 0.55 13.19 -6.85
N TRP A 38 -0.05 13.90 -5.90
CA TRP A 38 -1.50 14.10 -5.81
C TRP A 38 -1.97 15.54 -6.10
N GLN A 39 -1.07 16.51 -6.31
CA GLN A 39 -1.42 17.94 -6.42
C GLN A 39 -2.49 18.26 -7.47
N ASN A 40 -2.57 17.50 -8.55
CA ASN A 40 -3.50 17.72 -9.67
C ASN A 40 -4.55 16.61 -9.81
N ARG A 41 -4.81 15.84 -8.74
CA ARG A 41 -5.73 14.70 -8.76
C ARG A 41 -7.10 15.12 -8.21
N GLY A 42 -8.17 14.77 -8.93
CA GLY A 42 -9.54 14.87 -8.44
C GLY A 42 -9.82 13.87 -7.32
N SER A 43 -10.79 14.18 -6.46
CA SER A 43 -11.17 13.31 -5.33
C SER A 43 -11.71 11.95 -5.79
N ASP A 44 -12.37 11.89 -6.95
CA ASP A 44 -12.80 10.66 -7.61
C ASP A 44 -11.62 9.75 -7.98
N GLY A 45 -10.57 10.32 -8.55
CA GLY A 45 -9.33 9.62 -8.88
C GLY A 45 -8.61 9.08 -7.64
N VAL A 46 -8.53 9.89 -6.58
CA VAL A 46 -7.93 9.49 -5.30
C VAL A 46 -8.75 8.39 -4.62
N ASN A 47 -10.09 8.48 -4.64
CA ASN A 47 -10.95 7.43 -4.08
C ASN A 47 -10.81 6.12 -4.84
N ARG A 48 -10.69 6.16 -6.17
CA ARG A 48 -10.44 4.98 -6.99
C ARG A 48 -9.08 4.35 -6.68
N GLU A 49 -8.05 5.18 -6.53
CA GLU A 49 -6.71 4.73 -6.14
C GLU A 49 -6.71 4.05 -4.77
N LYS A 50 -7.38 4.65 -3.78
CA LYS A 50 -7.56 4.03 -2.46
C LYS A 50 -8.22 2.66 -2.56
N GLN A 51 -9.27 2.51 -3.38
CA GLN A 51 -9.93 1.23 -3.57
C GLN A 51 -8.98 0.20 -4.21
N LEU A 52 -8.24 0.59 -5.25
CA LEU A 52 -7.26 -0.27 -5.89
C LEU A 52 -6.14 -0.69 -4.94
N LEU A 53 -5.70 0.19 -4.03
CA LEU A 53 -4.74 -0.14 -2.99
C LEU A 53 -5.31 -1.20 -2.04
N ILE A 54 -6.55 -1.05 -1.58
CA ILE A 54 -7.21 -2.04 -0.70
C ILE A 54 -7.30 -3.40 -1.40
N ASP A 55 -7.75 -3.41 -2.66
CA ASP A 55 -7.92 -4.63 -3.44
C ASP A 55 -6.57 -5.33 -3.68
N PHE A 56 -5.54 -4.56 -4.03
CA PHE A 56 -4.18 -5.06 -4.27
C PHE A 56 -3.58 -5.67 -3.00
N LEU A 57 -3.65 -4.97 -1.87
CA LEU A 57 -3.11 -5.47 -0.59
C LEU A 57 -3.88 -6.71 -0.13
N SER A 58 -5.22 -6.69 -0.26
CA SER A 58 -6.06 -7.82 0.14
C SER A 58 -5.76 -9.06 -0.69
N ALA A 59 -5.66 -8.93 -2.02
CA ALA A 59 -5.31 -10.04 -2.91
C ALA A 59 -3.91 -10.58 -2.62
N SER A 60 -2.92 -9.69 -2.48
CA SER A 60 -1.52 -10.03 -2.22
C SER A 60 -1.32 -10.74 -0.87
N ALA A 61 -2.15 -10.42 0.12
CA ALA A 61 -2.12 -11.06 1.43
C ALA A 61 -2.81 -12.45 1.46
N GLY A 62 -3.26 -12.97 0.32
CA GLY A 62 -3.97 -14.25 0.20
C GLY A 62 -5.49 -14.14 0.41
N GLY A 63 -6.03 -12.92 0.36
CA GLY A 63 -7.46 -12.69 0.42
C GLY A 63 -8.20 -13.19 -0.83
N PRO A 64 -9.53 -13.32 -0.77
CA PRO A 64 -10.33 -13.87 -1.86
C PRO A 64 -10.55 -12.88 -3.02
N LEU A 65 -10.05 -11.65 -2.92
CA LEU A 65 -10.23 -10.62 -3.93
C LEU A 65 -9.31 -10.86 -5.13
N LEU A 66 -9.86 -10.62 -6.32
CA LEU A 66 -9.09 -10.52 -7.55
C LEU A 66 -8.70 -9.06 -7.76
N TYR A 67 -7.39 -8.76 -7.78
CA TYR A 67 -6.92 -7.44 -8.17
C TYR A 67 -7.09 -7.23 -9.68
N THR A 68 -7.82 -6.17 -10.06
CA THR A 68 -8.12 -5.85 -11.47
C THR A 68 -7.43 -4.58 -11.96
N GLY A 69 -6.53 -4.01 -11.16
CA GLY A 69 -5.74 -2.86 -11.56
C GLY A 69 -4.58 -3.25 -12.47
N ARG A 70 -3.83 -2.24 -12.91
CA ARG A 70 -2.57 -2.45 -13.65
C ARG A 70 -1.52 -3.00 -12.69
N ASP A 71 -0.54 -3.72 -13.20
CA ASP A 71 0.64 -4.12 -12.44
C ASP A 71 1.42 -2.90 -11.90
N MET A 72 2.31 -3.09 -10.92
CA MET A 72 2.97 -1.97 -10.26
C MET A 72 3.92 -1.22 -11.21
N SER A 73 4.59 -1.93 -12.13
CA SER A 73 5.44 -1.30 -13.14
C SER A 73 4.66 -0.36 -14.04
N THR A 74 3.60 -0.85 -14.69
CA THR A 74 2.75 -0.03 -15.57
C THR A 74 2.01 1.08 -14.80
N THR A 75 1.70 0.87 -13.53
CA THR A 75 1.02 1.88 -12.70
C THR A 75 1.93 3.07 -12.39
N HIS A 76 3.20 2.82 -12.07
CA HIS A 76 4.14 3.83 -11.58
C HIS A 76 5.11 4.34 -12.66
N GLN A 77 5.13 3.71 -13.83
CA GLN A 77 5.97 4.11 -14.96
C GLN A 77 5.87 5.61 -15.29
N GLY A 78 7.02 6.27 -15.32
CA GLY A 78 7.14 7.68 -15.73
C GLY A 78 6.70 8.67 -14.65
N MET A 79 6.46 8.21 -13.42
CA MET A 79 6.20 9.10 -12.29
C MET A 79 7.48 9.75 -11.74
N GLY A 80 8.67 9.23 -12.06
CA GLY A 80 9.93 9.74 -11.56
C GLY A 80 10.11 9.46 -10.07
N ILE A 81 9.61 8.30 -9.60
CA ILE A 81 9.71 7.90 -8.20
C ILE A 81 11.15 7.44 -7.95
N ASN A 82 11.84 8.10 -7.02
CA ASN A 82 13.25 7.81 -6.73
C ASN A 82 13.43 7.13 -5.35
N ASP A 83 14.68 6.87 -4.99
CA ASP A 83 15.03 6.26 -3.70
C ASP A 83 14.58 7.08 -2.48
N GLU A 84 14.60 8.41 -2.58
CA GLU A 84 14.17 9.31 -1.49
C GLU A 84 12.64 9.20 -1.28
N ASP A 85 11.88 9.13 -2.37
CA ASP A 85 10.43 8.89 -2.31
C ASP A 85 10.11 7.54 -1.69
N TRP A 86 10.83 6.49 -2.10
CA TRP A 86 10.64 5.15 -1.55
C TRP A 86 10.90 5.11 -0.04
N GLN A 87 11.96 5.79 0.42
CA GLN A 87 12.30 5.88 1.83
C GLN A 87 11.22 6.63 2.62
N ALA A 88 10.72 7.77 2.11
CA ALA A 88 9.64 8.51 2.74
C ALA A 88 8.35 7.67 2.81
N PHE A 89 7.99 7.00 1.72
CA PHE A 89 6.85 6.08 1.68
C PHE A 89 6.98 4.96 2.71
N THR A 90 8.14 4.31 2.78
CA THR A 90 8.41 3.22 3.73
C THR A 90 8.32 3.70 5.18
N GLY A 91 8.79 4.92 5.47
CA GLY A 91 8.63 5.54 6.78
C GLY A 91 7.17 5.71 7.19
N HIS A 92 6.32 6.19 6.27
CA HIS A 92 4.87 6.32 6.52
C HIS A 92 4.16 4.98 6.64
N LEU A 93 4.57 3.97 5.87
CA LEU A 93 4.07 2.61 6.00
C LEU A 93 4.39 2.03 7.38
N ILE A 94 5.64 2.14 7.83
CA ILE A 94 6.07 1.69 9.16
C ILE A 94 5.25 2.39 10.25
N ALA A 95 5.12 3.72 10.17
CA ALA A 95 4.31 4.47 11.14
C ALA A 95 2.83 4.08 11.14
N THR A 96 2.28 3.69 9.98
CA THR A 96 0.91 3.20 9.85
C THR A 96 0.76 1.82 10.50
N VAL A 97 1.67 0.90 10.20
CA VAL A 97 1.67 -0.45 10.78
C VAL A 97 1.86 -0.41 12.29
N ASP A 98 2.78 0.43 12.78
CA ASP A 98 3.05 0.61 14.21
C ASP A 98 1.83 1.19 14.95
N LYS A 99 1.04 2.08 14.30
CA LYS A 99 -0.22 2.60 14.86
C LYS A 99 -1.27 1.51 15.11
N TYR A 100 -1.29 0.47 14.27
CA TYR A 100 -2.21 -0.66 14.42
C TYR A 100 -1.66 -1.78 15.31
N GLU A 101 -0.48 -1.58 15.90
CA GLU A 101 0.16 -2.52 16.84
C GLU A 101 0.22 -3.94 16.29
N LEU A 102 0.54 -4.09 14.98
CA LEU A 102 0.61 -5.40 14.36
C LEU A 102 1.67 -6.27 15.05
N PRO A 103 1.40 -7.57 15.27
CA PRO A 103 2.41 -8.45 15.83
C PRO A 103 3.64 -8.52 14.90
N GLU A 104 4.81 -8.77 15.50
CA GLU A 104 6.11 -8.67 14.81
C GLU A 104 6.19 -9.51 13.53
N ARG A 105 5.57 -10.70 13.56
CA ARG A 105 5.51 -11.60 12.41
C ARG A 105 4.78 -10.94 11.24
N GLU A 106 3.53 -10.54 11.44
CA GLU A 106 2.71 -9.94 10.39
C GLU A 106 3.30 -8.60 9.92
N ARG A 107 3.88 -7.82 10.84
CA ARG A 107 4.65 -6.61 10.49
C ARG A 107 5.80 -6.93 9.53
N GLY A 108 6.60 -7.95 9.84
CA GLY A 108 7.70 -8.39 8.98
C GLY A 108 7.22 -8.87 7.61
N GLU A 109 6.13 -9.64 7.56
CA GLU A 109 5.55 -10.12 6.30
C GLU A 109 5.03 -8.96 5.42
N VAL A 110 4.35 -7.96 6.00
CA VAL A 110 3.88 -6.78 5.28
C VAL A 110 5.04 -5.96 4.71
N LEU A 111 6.06 -5.67 5.54
CA LEU A 111 7.20 -4.88 5.10
C LEU A 111 8.01 -5.59 4.01
N ALA A 112 8.22 -6.90 4.16
CA ALA A 112 8.91 -7.70 3.14
C ALA A 112 8.13 -7.75 1.82
N PHE A 113 6.80 -7.90 1.88
CA PHE A 113 5.96 -7.86 0.69
C PHE A 113 6.09 -6.52 -0.06
N ILE A 114 6.01 -5.40 0.66
CA ILE A 114 6.11 -4.08 0.05
C ILE A 114 7.51 -3.82 -0.51
N GLU A 115 8.56 -4.22 0.21
CA GLU A 115 9.95 -4.07 -0.26
C GLU A 115 10.20 -4.82 -1.57
N ASN A 116 9.56 -5.97 -1.78
CA ASN A 116 9.66 -6.70 -3.05
C ASN A 116 9.06 -5.95 -4.25
N LEU A 117 8.19 -4.95 -4.04
CA LEU A 117 7.62 -4.12 -5.10
C LEU A 117 8.57 -2.99 -5.53
N ARG A 118 9.64 -2.74 -4.77
CA ARG A 118 10.55 -1.62 -4.99
C ARG A 118 11.07 -1.56 -6.43
N THR A 119 11.48 -2.70 -6.99
CA THR A 119 12.03 -2.78 -8.36
C THR A 119 10.99 -2.51 -9.45
N GLU A 120 9.71 -2.59 -9.13
CA GLU A 120 8.61 -2.28 -10.05
C GLU A 120 8.16 -0.83 -9.92
N VAL A 121 8.44 -0.16 -8.79
CA VAL A 121 7.91 1.17 -8.47
C VAL A 121 8.96 2.27 -8.60
N VAL A 122 10.19 2.01 -8.16
CA VAL A 122 11.28 2.99 -8.18
C VAL A 122 11.90 3.02 -9.56
N ASP A 123 11.93 4.21 -10.16
CA ASP A 123 12.65 4.47 -11.40
C ASP A 123 14.15 4.49 -11.08
N GLY A 124 14.89 3.55 -11.69
CA GLY A 124 16.35 3.39 -11.58
C GLY A 124 17.03 3.32 -12.93
#